data_AF-N8VKI1-F1
#
_entry.id   AF-N8VKI1-F1
#
_cell.length_a   1.000
_cell.length_b   1.000
_cell.length_c   1.000
_cell.angle_alpha   90.00
_cell.angle_beta   90.00
_cell.angle_gamma   90.00
#
_symmetry.space_group_name_H-M   'P 1'
#
loop_
_entity.id
_entity.type
_entity.pdbx_description
1 polymer ?
#
loop_
_entity_poly.entity_id
_entity_poly.type
_entity_poly.pdbx_seq_one_letter_code
_entity_poly.pdbx_strand_id
1 'polypeptide(L)'
;MEDALIMDTQPNNVIPSKETIATFPPFQNIAPENIVVINSIQQCEALREELEQISVFGLDTESKPTFKVGEVSTGTHLVQLATLEKAYLFQMNAAIWDFLKPIFANRDQIKVGFGLKNDAHLFRKRGIELNSVIEL
;
A
#
# COMPACT_ATOMS: atom_id res chain seq x y z
N MET A 1 5.73 -38.92 -33.08
CA MET A 1 7.02 -39.34 -32.52
C MET A 1 8.05 -38.66 -33.39
N GLU A 2 8.72 -37.60 -32.98
CA GLU A 2 9.14 -37.19 -31.63
C GLU A 2 8.91 -35.69 -31.39
N ASP A 3 8.35 -35.41 -30.21
CA ASP A 3 8.56 -34.30 -29.28
C ASP A 3 8.96 -32.91 -29.81
N ALA A 4 7.93 -32.06 -29.90
CA ALA A 4 8.07 -30.62 -29.83
C ALA A 4 8.75 -30.24 -28.49
N LEU A 5 9.96 -29.72 -28.58
CA LEU A 5 10.69 -29.11 -27.48
C LEU A 5 9.88 -27.90 -26.99
N ILE A 6 9.07 -28.10 -25.95
CA ILE A 6 8.47 -27.03 -25.18
C ILE A 6 9.63 -26.31 -24.48
N MET A 7 10.07 -25.19 -25.07
CA MET A 7 10.90 -24.24 -24.35
C MET A 7 10.06 -23.69 -23.20
N ASP A 8 10.36 -24.17 -21.99
CA ASP A 8 9.86 -23.64 -20.73
C ASP A 8 10.34 -22.19 -20.61
N THR A 9 9.53 -21.24 -21.07
CA THR A 9 9.77 -19.81 -20.89
C THR A 9 9.41 -19.44 -19.46
N GLN A 10 10.24 -19.86 -18.51
CA GLN A 10 10.25 -19.25 -17.19
C GLN A 10 10.50 -17.76 -17.38
N PRO A 11 9.67 -16.85 -16.84
CA PRO A 11 9.98 -15.43 -16.88
C PRO A 11 11.32 -15.25 -16.17
N ASN A 12 12.34 -14.89 -16.93
CA ASN A 12 13.69 -14.70 -16.44
C ASN A 12 13.61 -13.50 -15.49
N ASN A 13 13.46 -13.75 -14.19
CA ASN A 13 13.35 -12.72 -13.16
C ASN A 13 14.76 -12.16 -12.92
N VAL A 14 15.30 -11.48 -13.94
CA VAL A 14 16.61 -10.87 -13.91
C VAL A 14 16.46 -9.58 -13.12
N ILE A 15 16.82 -9.65 -11.84
CA ILE A 15 17.07 -8.45 -11.05
C ILE A 15 18.09 -7.62 -11.85
N PRO A 16 17.79 -6.37 -12.20
CA PRO A 16 18.69 -5.56 -13.03
C PRO A 16 20.07 -5.41 -12.38
N SER A 17 21.13 -5.42 -13.21
CA SER A 17 22.49 -5.14 -12.74
C SER A 17 22.61 -3.70 -12.20
N LYS A 18 23.60 -3.42 -11.34
CA LYS A 18 23.82 -2.05 -10.83
C LYS A 18 24.05 -1.05 -11.97
N GLU A 19 24.78 -1.48 -12.99
CA GLU A 19 25.06 -0.71 -14.19
C GLU A 19 23.76 -0.41 -14.95
N THR A 20 22.84 -1.38 -15.07
CA THR A 20 21.51 -1.17 -15.66
C THR A 20 20.67 -0.20 -14.83
N ILE A 21 20.61 -0.37 -13.50
CA ILE A 21 19.84 0.50 -12.61
C ILE A 21 20.31 1.95 -12.74
N ALA A 22 21.63 2.17 -12.85
CA ALA A 22 22.21 3.50 -13.00
C ALA A 22 21.82 4.20 -14.32
N THR A 23 21.33 3.46 -15.33
CA THR A 23 20.83 4.06 -16.59
C THR A 23 19.37 4.52 -16.51
N PHE A 24 18.61 4.09 -15.51
CA PHE A 24 17.23 4.52 -15.38
C PHE A 24 17.15 6.00 -14.96
N PRO A 25 16.13 6.73 -15.45
CA PRO A 25 15.89 8.06 -14.94
C PRO A 25 15.67 7.99 -13.42
N PRO A 26 16.17 8.99 -12.66
CA PRO A 26 15.84 9.10 -11.25
C PRO A 26 14.32 9.05 -11.06
N PHE A 27 13.87 8.33 -10.04
CA PHE A 27 12.46 8.37 -9.68
C PHE A 27 12.10 9.79 -9.26
N GLN A 28 11.11 10.37 -9.94
CA GLN A 28 10.61 11.70 -9.61
C GLN A 28 9.71 11.58 -8.39
N ASN A 29 10.10 12.24 -7.30
CA ASN A 29 9.30 12.25 -6.08
C ASN A 29 7.96 12.95 -6.30
N ILE A 30 6.95 12.52 -5.55
CA ILE A 30 5.67 13.23 -5.43
C ILE A 30 5.95 14.63 -4.86
N ALA A 31 5.42 15.65 -5.54
CA ALA A 31 5.58 17.03 -5.10
C ALA A 31 4.91 17.24 -3.73
N PRO A 32 5.50 18.01 -2.79
CA PRO A 32 4.95 18.18 -1.44
C PRO A 32 3.48 18.63 -1.40
N GLU A 33 3.04 19.45 -2.36
CA GLU A 33 1.66 19.89 -2.51
C GLU A 33 0.66 18.76 -2.82
N ASN A 34 1.15 17.63 -3.35
CA ASN A 34 0.37 16.43 -3.62
C ASN A 34 0.46 15.41 -2.46
N ILE A 35 1.02 15.79 -1.31
CA ILE A 35 1.03 14.98 -0.10
C ILE A 35 -0.04 15.52 0.84
N VAL A 36 -1.12 14.77 1.00
CA VAL A 36 -2.26 15.17 1.82
C VAL A 36 -2.19 14.47 3.18
N VAL A 37 -2.23 15.24 4.27
CA VAL A 37 -2.35 14.69 5.63
C VAL A 37 -3.81 14.73 6.06
N ILE A 38 -4.35 13.56 6.42
CA ILE A 38 -5.75 13.36 6.78
C ILE A 38 -5.83 12.92 8.24
N ASN A 39 -6.54 13.69 9.06
CA ASN A 39 -6.71 13.39 10.50
C ASN A 39 -8.16 13.51 10.98
N SER A 40 -9.11 13.81 10.08
CA SER A 40 -10.53 13.90 10.38
C SER A 40 -11.38 13.18 9.35
N ILE A 41 -12.58 12.76 9.75
CA ILE A 41 -13.54 12.12 8.85
C ILE A 41 -14.04 13.09 7.78
N GLN A 42 -14.16 14.39 8.07
CA GLN A 42 -14.58 15.40 7.11
C GLN A 42 -13.60 15.52 5.94
N GLN A 43 -12.29 15.43 6.21
CA GLN A 43 -11.27 15.38 5.16
C GLN A 43 -11.35 14.08 4.35
N CYS A 44 -11.69 12.94 4.98
CA CYS A 44 -11.90 11.69 4.27
C CYS A 44 -13.08 11.79 3.30
N GLU A 45 -14.22 12.29 3.77
CA GLU A 45 -15.42 12.47 2.95
C GLU A 45 -15.18 13.43 1.78
N ALA A 46 -14.39 14.49 1.98
CA ALA A 46 -14.00 15.42 0.91
C ALA A 46 -13.16 14.76 -0.19
N LEU A 47 -12.52 13.62 0.10
CA LEU A 47 -11.70 12.85 -0.84
C LEU A 47 -12.40 11.59 -1.34
N ARG A 48 -13.63 11.29 -0.90
CA ARG A 48 -14.32 10.02 -1.17
C ARG A 48 -14.38 9.70 -2.67
N GLU A 49 -14.93 10.62 -3.45
CA GLU A 49 -15.11 10.42 -4.90
C GLU A 49 -13.77 10.17 -5.59
N GLU A 50 -12.73 10.91 -5.22
CA GLU A 50 -11.37 10.74 -5.75
C GLU A 50 -10.82 9.34 -5.41
N LEU A 51 -10.91 8.94 -4.13
CA LEU A 51 -10.37 7.67 -3.66
C LEU A 51 -11.10 6.45 -4.24
N GLU A 52 -12.40 6.55 -4.48
CA GLU A 52 -13.21 5.47 -5.05
C GLU A 52 -12.89 5.21 -6.54
N GLN A 53 -12.36 6.19 -7.26
CA GLN A 53 -11.97 6.04 -8.68
C GLN A 53 -10.56 5.46 -8.88
N ILE A 54 -9.75 5.36 -7.82
CA ILE A 54 -8.38 4.84 -7.92
C ILE A 54 -8.42 3.32 -7.98
N SER A 55 -7.85 2.74 -9.04
CA SER A 55 -7.77 1.28 -9.23
C SER A 55 -6.54 0.63 -8.60
N VAL A 56 -5.47 1.39 -8.39
CA VAL A 56 -4.21 0.86 -7.81
C VAL A 56 -3.69 1.85 -6.77
N PHE A 57 -3.46 1.33 -5.57
CA PHE A 57 -2.81 2.03 -4.48
C PHE A 57 -1.46 1.38 -4.16
N GLY A 58 -0.42 2.20 -4.01
CA GLY A 58 0.67 1.88 -3.11
C GLY A 58 0.14 1.89 -1.67
N LEU A 59 0.46 0.87 -0.87
CA LEU A 59 0.05 0.76 0.52
C LEU A 59 1.28 0.55 1.41
N ASP A 60 1.36 1.32 2.48
CA ASP A 60 2.28 1.10 3.58
C ASP A 60 1.62 1.47 4.92
N THR A 61 2.09 0.87 6.02
CA THR A 61 1.54 1.12 7.35
C THR A 61 2.62 1.35 8.39
N GLU A 62 2.37 2.29 9.31
CA GLU A 62 3.33 2.63 10.35
C GLU A 62 2.70 2.59 11.73
N SER A 63 3.47 2.06 12.68
CA SER A 63 3.13 2.01 14.10
C SER A 63 3.98 3.01 14.85
N LYS A 64 3.43 3.60 15.93
CA LYS A 64 4.25 4.44 16.80
C LYS A 64 5.39 3.61 17.41
N PRO A 65 6.61 4.17 17.47
CA PRO A 65 7.70 3.52 18.19
C PRO A 65 7.33 3.33 19.66
N THR A 66 7.75 2.21 20.22
CA THR A 66 7.69 1.94 21.66
C THR A 66 9.03 2.31 22.26
N PHE A 67 9.02 3.11 23.34
CA PHE A 67 10.24 3.67 23.92
C PHE A 67 10.56 3.09 25.30
N LYS A 68 9.60 2.38 25.90
CA LYS A 68 9.77 1.75 27.21
C LYS A 68 9.84 0.23 27.07
N VAL A 69 10.77 -0.38 27.81
CA VAL A 69 10.86 -1.84 27.89
C VAL A 69 9.53 -2.40 28.41
N GLY A 70 8.92 -3.31 27.66
CA GLY A 70 7.62 -3.90 27.96
C GLY A 70 6.40 -3.13 27.44
N GLU A 71 6.59 -1.97 26.80
CA GLU A 71 5.53 -1.25 26.12
C GLU A 71 5.07 -2.04 24.88
N VAL A 72 3.77 -2.31 24.78
CA VAL A 72 3.18 -3.06 23.68
C VAL A 72 2.71 -2.08 22.62
N SER A 73 3.13 -2.28 21.37
CA SER A 73 2.61 -1.50 20.24
C SER A 73 1.08 -1.63 20.17
N THR A 74 0.39 -0.49 20.10
CA THR A 74 -1.07 -0.44 19.99
C THR A 74 -1.57 -0.65 18.55
N GLY A 75 -0.65 -0.94 17.61
CA GLY A 75 -0.92 -1.28 16.22
C GLY A 75 -0.70 -0.10 15.26
N THR A 76 -1.37 -0.16 14.11
CA THR A 76 -1.23 0.83 13.04
C THR A 76 -1.79 2.20 13.45
N HIS A 77 -0.93 3.22 13.38
CA HIS A 77 -1.26 4.62 13.70
C HIS A 77 -1.31 5.51 12.46
N LEU A 78 -0.65 5.09 11.38
CA LEU A 78 -0.63 5.77 10.11
C LEU A 78 -0.85 4.73 9.01
N VAL A 79 -1.81 4.98 8.13
CA VAL A 79 -1.88 4.27 6.85
C VAL A 79 -1.52 5.24 5.75
N GLN A 80 -0.70 4.77 4.82
CA GLN A 80 -0.23 5.53 3.67
C GLN A 80 -0.81 4.88 2.43
N LEU A 81 -1.53 5.68 1.65
CA LEU A 81 -1.98 5.29 0.32
C LEU A 81 -1.33 6.22 -0.71
N ALA A 82 -0.91 5.68 -1.84
CA ALA A 82 -0.30 6.48 -2.90
C ALA A 82 -0.79 6.07 -4.29
N THR A 83 -0.92 7.04 -5.18
CA THR A 83 -0.97 6.85 -6.63
C THR A 83 0.38 7.23 -7.23
N LEU A 84 0.47 7.25 -8.57
CA LEU A 84 1.64 7.78 -9.26
C LEU A 84 1.90 9.27 -8.98
N GLU A 85 0.85 10.03 -8.63
CA GLU A 85 0.91 11.50 -8.59
C GLU A 85 0.64 12.09 -7.20
N LYS A 86 0.02 11.32 -6.30
CA LYS A 86 -0.50 11.83 -5.02
C LYS A 86 -0.30 10.82 -3.89
N ALA A 87 -0.02 11.32 -2.70
CA ALA A 87 0.09 10.51 -1.48
C ALA A 87 -0.88 11.00 -0.41
N TYR A 88 -1.47 10.06 0.32
CA TYR A 88 -2.46 10.28 1.37
C TYR A 88 -1.96 9.65 2.66
N LEU A 89 -1.80 10.48 3.69
CA LEU A 89 -1.31 10.10 5.00
C LEU A 89 -2.46 10.13 6.01
N PHE A 90 -3.07 8.96 6.26
CA PHE A 90 -4.21 8.81 7.16
C PHE A 90 -3.74 8.57 8.59
N GLN A 91 -3.87 9.58 9.44
CA GLN A 91 -3.65 9.45 10.88
C GLN A 91 -4.82 8.71 11.50
N MET A 92 -4.60 7.46 11.89
CA MET A 92 -5.67 6.52 12.13
C MET A 92 -6.43 6.80 13.44
N ASN A 93 -7.76 6.86 13.33
CA ASN A 93 -8.71 6.81 14.43
C ASN A 93 -9.89 5.90 14.03
N ALA A 94 -10.85 5.66 14.93
CA ALA A 94 -11.97 4.75 14.66
C ALA A 94 -12.77 5.12 13.40
N ALA A 95 -13.11 6.41 13.24
CA ALA A 95 -13.90 6.87 12.09
C ALA A 95 -13.14 6.72 10.77
N ILE A 96 -11.82 6.95 10.76
CA ILE A 96 -10.99 6.77 9.56
C ILE A 96 -10.83 5.28 9.21
N TRP A 97 -10.77 4.40 10.22
CA TRP A 97 -10.82 2.96 9.98
C TRP A 97 -12.12 2.53 9.28
N ASP A 98 -13.25 3.02 9.76
CA ASP A 98 -14.56 2.73 9.16
C ASP A 98 -14.65 3.26 7.72
N PHE A 99 -14.11 4.46 7.47
CA PHE A 99 -14.05 5.06 6.14
C PHE A 99 -13.20 4.24 5.15
N LEU A 100 -12.01 3.78 5.57
CA LEU A 100 -11.09 3.06 4.67
C LEU A 100 -11.44 1.57 4.49
N LYS A 101 -12.26 1.00 5.38
CA LYS A 101 -12.70 -0.41 5.30
C LYS A 101 -13.21 -0.81 3.90
N PRO A 102 -14.13 -0.08 3.23
CA PRO A 102 -14.56 -0.43 1.88
C PRO A 102 -13.41 -0.44 0.86
N ILE A 103 -12.45 0.49 0.95
CA ILE A 103 -11.29 0.56 0.03
C ILE A 103 -10.38 -0.67 0.19
N PHE A 104 -10.09 -1.07 1.44
CA PHE A 104 -9.27 -2.26 1.69
C PHE A 104 -9.96 -3.56 1.27
N ALA A 105 -11.28 -3.64 1.47
CA ALA A 105 -12.08 -4.79 1.08
C ALA A 105 -12.38 -4.87 -0.42
N ASN A 106 -12.27 -3.74 -1.15
CA ASN A 106 -12.56 -3.68 -2.58
C ASN A 106 -11.55 -4.52 -3.39
N ARG A 107 -12.06 -5.42 -4.23
CA ARG A 107 -11.25 -6.29 -5.10
C ARG A 107 -10.79 -5.60 -6.38
N ASP A 108 -11.48 -4.54 -6.78
CA ASP A 108 -11.16 -3.76 -7.99
C ASP A 108 -10.12 -2.66 -7.70
N GLN A 109 -9.80 -2.43 -6.42
CA GLN A 109 -8.74 -1.54 -5.97
C GLN A 109 -7.56 -2.38 -5.46
N ILE A 110 -6.48 -2.45 -6.24
CA ILE A 110 -5.29 -3.25 -5.94
C ILE A 110 -4.42 -2.51 -4.92
N LYS A 111 -3.88 -3.23 -3.94
CA LYS A 111 -2.95 -2.70 -2.93
C LYS A 111 -1.56 -3.30 -3.16
N VAL A 112 -0.58 -2.46 -3.47
CA VAL A 112 0.78 -2.87 -3.82
C VAL A 112 1.75 -2.36 -2.76
N GLY A 113 2.65 -3.20 -2.27
CA GLY A 113 3.62 -2.80 -1.25
C GLY A 113 4.52 -3.94 -0.80
N PHE A 114 5.38 -3.64 0.17
CA PHE A 114 6.30 -4.59 0.79
C PHE A 114 5.82 -4.97 2.19
N GLY A 115 5.99 -6.22 2.58
CA GLY A 115 5.59 -6.72 3.91
C GLY A 115 4.08 -6.79 4.14
N LEU A 116 3.24 -6.59 3.12
CA LEU A 116 1.78 -6.49 3.29
C LEU A 116 1.16 -7.78 3.80
N LYS A 117 1.74 -8.94 3.45
CA LYS A 117 1.31 -10.24 4.02
C LYS A 117 1.49 -10.29 5.54
N ASN A 118 2.58 -9.68 6.05
CA ASN A 118 2.80 -9.55 7.48
C ASN A 118 1.77 -8.59 8.06
N ASP A 119 1.49 -7.46 7.42
CA ASP A 119 0.52 -6.48 7.95
C ASP A 119 -0.94 -6.95 7.90
N ALA A 120 -1.28 -7.93 7.05
CA ALA A 120 -2.65 -8.43 6.92
C ALA A 120 -3.29 -8.87 8.24
N HIS A 121 -2.51 -9.32 9.24
CA HIS A 121 -3.05 -9.67 10.56
C HIS A 121 -3.57 -8.44 11.34
N LEU A 122 -2.99 -7.26 11.12
CA LEU A 122 -3.40 -6.00 11.75
C LEU A 122 -4.80 -5.58 11.25
N PHE A 123 -5.04 -5.72 9.95
CA PHE A 123 -6.36 -5.49 9.33
C PHE A 123 -7.40 -6.51 9.82
N ARG A 124 -7.04 -7.81 9.86
CA ARG A 124 -7.92 -8.87 10.37
C ARG A 124 -8.34 -8.64 11.83
N LYS A 125 -7.43 -8.17 12.69
CA LYS A 125 -7.74 -7.83 14.10
C LYS A 125 -8.80 -6.73 14.21
N ARG A 126 -8.99 -5.93 13.16
CA ARG A 126 -10.03 -4.89 13.05
C ARG A 126 -11.26 -5.35 12.25
N GLY A 127 -11.36 -6.61 11.87
CA GLY A 127 -12.47 -7.13 11.07
C GLY A 127 -12.48 -6.58 9.64
N ILE A 128 -11.30 -6.29 9.09
CA ILE A 128 -11.11 -5.80 7.73
C ILE A 128 -10.37 -6.88 6.93
N GLU A 129 -10.93 -7.26 5.79
CA GLU A 129 -10.26 -8.10 4.80
C GLU A 129 -9.46 -7.20 3.86
N LEU A 130 -8.15 -7.41 3.81
CA LEU A 130 -7.28 -6.73 2.85
C LEU A 130 -7.25 -7.56 1.55
N ASN A 131 -8.05 -7.17 0.57
CA ASN A 131 -8.22 -7.88 -0.70
C ASN A 131 -7.30 -7.34 -1.81
N SER A 132 -7.04 -8.13 -2.85
CA SER A 132 -6.27 -7.73 -4.05
C SER A 132 -4.91 -7.12 -3.72
N VAL A 133 -4.07 -7.88 -3.02
CA VAL A 133 -2.74 -7.45 -2.59
C VAL A 133 -1.66 -7.99 -3.54
N ILE A 134 -0.75 -7.12 -3.96
CA ILE A 134 0.50 -7.48 -4.63
C ILE A 134 1.66 -7.22 -3.66
N GLU A 135 2.40 -8.27 -3.34
CA GLU A 135 3.64 -8.22 -2.57
C GLU A 135 4.81 -8.02 -3.55
N LEU A 136 5.63 -7.00 -3.31
CA LEU A 136 6.81 -6.67 -4.12
C LEU A 136 8.11 -7.27 -3.56
#